data_AF-A0A935FQ20-F1
#
_entry.id   AF-A0A935FQ20-F1
#
_cell.length_a   1.000
_cell.length_b   1.000
_cell.length_c   1.000
_cell.angle_alpha   90.00
_cell.angle_beta   90.00
_cell.angle_gamma   90.00
#
_symmetry.space_group_name_H-M   'P 1'
#
loop_
_entity.id
_entity.type
_entity.pdbx_description
1 polymer ?
#
loop_
_entity_poly.entity_id
_entity_poly.type
_entity_poly.pdbx_seq_one_letter_code
_entity_poly.pdbx_strand_id
1 'polypeptide(L)' 'MSGREVAKLVNDFKPAGYYTVSFNASNLSSGMYFYRISASNFSQTKKMVLVK' A
#
# COMPACT_ATOMS: atom_id res chain seq x y z
N MET A 1 -18.40 -5.77 -6.86
CA MET A 1 -17.25 -6.26 -6.07
C MET A 1 -16.55 -5.04 -5.48
N SER A 2 -16.72 -4.81 -4.18
CA SER A 2 -16.13 -3.65 -3.50
C SER A 2 -14.64 -3.90 -3.26
N GLY A 3 -13.78 -3.00 -3.74
CA GLY A 3 -12.38 -2.97 -3.30
C GLY A 3 -12.36 -2.67 -1.81
N ARG A 4 -11.97 -3.65 -0.99
CA ARG A 4 -11.87 -3.48 0.46
C ARG A 4 -10.46 -3.02 0.81
N GLU A 5 -10.36 -1.97 1.62
CA GLU A 5 -9.08 -1.61 2.25
C GLU A 5 -8.66 -2.74 3.18
N VAL A 6 -7.51 -3.35 2.90
CA VAL A 6 -7.00 -4.51 3.65
C VAL A 6 -5.96 -4.12 4.71
N ALA A 7 -5.28 -3.00 4.53
CA ALA A 7 -4.26 -2.49 5.44
C ALA A 7 -3.98 -1.01 5.18
N LYS A 8 -3.61 -0.29 6.26
CA LYS A 8 -3.07 1.06 6.22
C LYS A 8 -1.68 1.05 6.84
N LEU A 9 -0.66 1.36 6.04
CA LEU A 9 0.75 1.19 6.45
C LEU A 9 1.34 2.46 7.06
N VAL A 10 0.97 3.62 6.52
CA VAL A 10 1.43 4.93 6.99
C VAL A 10 0.22 5.86 6.98
N ASN A 11 0.03 6.62 8.07
CA ASN A 11 -1.04 7.61 8.20
C ASN A 11 -0.54 8.96 8.73
N ASP A 12 0.73 9.30 8.48
CA ASP A 12 1.33 10.51 9.01
C ASP A 12 1.90 11.37 7.90
N PHE A 13 1.98 12.67 8.17
CA PHE A 13 2.75 13.59 7.36
C PHE A 13 4.24 13.27 7.49
N LYS A 14 4.91 13.07 6.35
CA LYS A 14 6.36 12.91 6.29
C LYS A 14 6.94 14.03 5.41
N PRO A 15 8.05 14.68 5.83
CA PRO A 15 8.72 15.67 5.01
C PRO A 15 9.28 15.04 3.72
N ALA A 16 9.80 15.86 2.81
CA ALA A 16 10.41 15.34 1.59
C ALA A 16 11.62 14.44 1.92
N GLY A 17 11.70 13.27 1.28
CA GLY A 17 12.78 12.31 1.51
C GLY A 17 12.43 10.92 1.00
N TYR A 18 13.38 9.99 1.18
CA TYR A 18 13.16 8.57 0.89
C TYR A 18 12.70 7.85 2.16
N TYR A 19 11.66 7.03 2.02
CA TYR A 19 11.10 6.25 3.11
C TYR A 19 10.91 4.81 2.68
N THR A 20 11.34 3.89 3.54
CA THR A 20 11.07 2.46 3.39
C THR A 20 9.98 2.06 4.37
N VAL A 21 8.96 1.36 3.89
CA VAL A 21 7.85 0.86 4.69
C VAL A 21 7.81 -0.65 4.54
N SER A 22 7.94 -1.37 5.65
CA SER A 22 7.79 -2.83 5.66
C SER A 22 6.32 -3.19 5.76
N PHE A 23 5.85 -4.01 4.83
CA PHE A 23 4.48 -4.53 4.84
C PHE A 23 4.50 -6.03 5.15
N ASN A 24 3.88 -6.42 6.27
CA ASN A 24 3.66 -7.84 6.57
C ASN A 24 2.32 -8.30 5.97
N ALA A 25 2.40 -9.08 4.90
CA ALA A 25 1.25 -9.65 4.19
C ALA A 25 0.92 -11.09 4.62
N SER A 26 1.44 -11.59 5.75
CA SER A 26 1.30 -13.01 6.16
C SER A 26 -0.16 -13.48 6.29
N ASN A 27 -1.06 -12.56 6.64
CA ASN A 27 -2.49 -12.80 6.85
C ASN A 27 -3.32 -12.59 5.58
N LEU A 28 -2.69 -12.27 4.45
CA LEU A 28 -3.34 -12.12 3.16
C LEU A 28 -3.16 -13.39 2.32
N SER A 29 -4.21 -13.76 1.59
CA SER A 29 -4.16 -14.84 0.60
C SER A 29 -3.28 -14.47 -0.58
N SER A 30 -2.65 -15.43 -1.24
CA SER A 30 -2.02 -15.18 -2.54
C SER A 30 -3.02 -14.57 -3.52
N GLY A 31 -2.61 -13.57 -4.27
CA GLY A 31 -3.51 -12.85 -5.17
C GLY A 31 -3.00 -11.50 -5.63
N MET A 32 -3.85 -10.80 -6.38
CA MET A 32 -3.57 -9.46 -6.87
C MET A 32 -4.08 -8.42 -5.86
N TYR A 33 -3.19 -7.51 -5.48
CA TYR A 33 -3.49 -6.40 -4.58
C TYR A 33 -3.12 -5.08 -5.24
N PHE A 34 -3.79 -4.01 -4.82
CA PHE A 34 -3.45 -2.66 -5.21
C PHE A 34 -3.01 -1.89 -3.97
N TYR A 35 -1.95 -1.10 -4.10
CA TYR A 35 -1.57 -0.13 -3.10
C TYR A 35 -1.59 1.26 -3.72
N ARG A 36 -1.95 2.25 -2.90
CA ARG A 36 -2.02 3.65 -3.28
C ARG A 36 -1.07 4.46 -2.40
N ILE A 37 -0.21 5.22 -3.03
CA ILE A 37 0.62 6.24 -2.38
C ILE A 37 -0.06 7.58 -2.63
N SER A 38 -0.37 8.30 -1.55
CA SER A 38 -0.98 9.62 -1.61
C SER A 38 -0.14 10.61 -0.81
N ALA A 39 0.22 11.72 -1.45
CA ALA A 39 0.82 12.91 -0.90
C ALA A 39 0.07 14.14 -1.45
N SER A 40 0.29 15.33 -0.91
CA SER A 40 -0.56 16.52 -1.15
C SER A 40 -1.11 16.65 -2.58
N ASN A 41 -0.24 16.63 -3.58
CA ASN A 41 -0.61 16.81 -5.00
C ASN A 41 -0.30 15.56 -5.85
N PHE A 42 0.00 14.43 -5.21
CA PHE A 42 0.47 13.22 -5.86
C PHE A 42 -0.34 12.01 -5.40
N SER A 43 -0.91 11.28 -6.35
CA SER A 43 -1.58 10.02 -6.09
C SER A 43 -1.12 9.02 -7.13
N GLN A 44 -0.55 7.90 -6.69
CA GLN A 44 -0.12 6.83 -7.56
C GLN A 44 -0.59 5.49 -7.02
N THR A 45 -1.32 4.77 -7.86
CA THR A 45 -1.76 3.40 -7.59
C THR A 45 -0.88 2.43 -8.35
N LYS A 46 -0.41 1.38 -7.67
CA LYS A 46 0.38 0.31 -8.29
C LYS A 46 -0.22 -1.04 -7.94
N LYS A 47 -0.06 -1.99 -8.86
CA LYS A 47 -0.46 -3.38 -8.70
C LYS A 47 0.68 -4.17 -8.07
N MET A 48 0.35 -5.06 -7.14
CA MET A 48 1.24 -6.03 -6.52
C MET A 48 0.64 -7.42 -6.69
N VAL A 49 1.47 -8.42 -6.93
CA VAL A 49 1.06 -9.83 -6.88
C VAL A 49 1.69 -10.42 -5.63
N LEU A 50 0.86 -10.88 -4.70
CA LEU A 50 1.30 -11.62 -3.53
C LEU A 50 1.34 -13.11 -3.89
N VAL A 51 2.51 -13.70 -3.78
CA VAL A 51 2.73 -15.14 -3.93
C VAL A 51 3.19 -15.68 -2.59
N LYS A 52 2.57 -16.77 -2.15
CA LYS A 52 2.92 -17.50 -0.93
C LYS A 52 3.74 -18.74 -1.28
#